data_AF-A0AAV1YRY3-F1
#
_entry.id   AF-A0AAV1YRY3-F1
#
_cell.length_a   1.000
_cell.length_b   1.000
_cell.length_c   1.000
_cell.angle_alpha   90.00
_cell.angle_beta   90.00
_cell.angle_gamma   90.00
#
_symmetry.space_group_name_H-M   'P 1'
#
loop_
_entity.id
_entity.type
_entity.pdbx_description
1 polymer ?
#
loop_
_entity_poly.entity_id
_entity_poly.type
_entity_poly.pdbx_seq_one_letter_code
_entity_poly.pdbx_strand_id
1 'polypeptide(L)'
;MYARYDERILKKEESFSDGHRVQYDVMVDNSTVVGESYYALNLDFCTNCEKYPTMWNFRMVLRPVKASEMVNIPVSLTRRDSVTCEVNASIDVSLSSRGEILSGIPRYFVKHGMEFGDQLRGYIYGLPQPLYQRILFDDMVDIRVIVDIRECHKPHVESSTPPAPPPSPMPSTTPTPSASPTPPASSTPPASGRKNTLARKIKKFFRIGKRK
;
A
#
# COMPACT_ATOMS: atom_id res chain seq x y z
N MET A 1 -11.05 -20.64 3.02
CA MET A 1 -10.81 -19.75 1.87
C MET A 1 -12.16 -19.32 1.32
N TYR A 2 -12.62 -18.11 1.65
CA TYR A 2 -13.89 -17.60 1.14
C TYR A 2 -13.62 -16.91 -0.19
N ALA A 3 -13.78 -17.65 -1.29
CA ALA A 3 -13.91 -17.06 -2.61
C ALA A 3 -15.32 -16.49 -2.72
N ARG A 4 -15.50 -15.20 -2.43
CA ARG A 4 -16.78 -14.53 -2.65
C ARG A 4 -16.52 -13.05 -2.81
N TYR A 5 -16.12 -12.61 -4.00
CA TYR A 5 -16.56 -11.40 -4.70
C TYR A 5 -16.05 -11.54 -6.15
N ASP A 6 -16.85 -11.21 -7.16
CA ASP A 6 -16.45 -11.23 -8.58
C ASP A 6 -15.53 -10.04 -8.87
N GLU A 7 -14.33 -10.05 -8.27
CA GLU A 7 -13.29 -9.08 -8.60
C GLU A 7 -12.75 -9.41 -9.99
N ARG A 8 -12.90 -8.47 -10.93
CA ARG A 8 -12.28 -8.58 -12.24
C ARG A 8 -11.05 -7.69 -12.25
N ILE A 9 -9.88 -8.33 -12.27
CA ILE A 9 -8.59 -7.67 -12.34
C ILE A 9 -8.02 -7.88 -13.74
N LEU A 10 -7.86 -6.80 -14.51
CA LEU A 10 -7.11 -6.78 -15.75
C LEU A 10 -5.72 -6.19 -15.47
N LYS A 11 -4.65 -6.94 -15.77
CA LYS A 11 -3.27 -6.46 -15.70
C LYS A 11 -2.75 -6.21 -17.10
N LYS A 12 -2.15 -5.04 -17.32
CA LYS A 12 -1.35 -4.72 -18.51
C LYS A 12 0.04 -4.27 -18.07
N GLU A 13 1.07 -4.72 -18.77
CA GLU A 13 2.46 -4.35 -18.48
C GLU A 13 3.15 -3.91 -19.76
N GLU A 14 3.84 -2.77 -19.70
CA GLU A 14 4.60 -2.18 -20.80
C GLU A 14 6.05 -1.97 -20.34
N SER A 15 7.00 -2.30 -21.21
CA SER A 15 8.43 -2.10 -20.95
C SER A 15 8.96 -0.92 -21.77
N PHE A 16 9.79 -0.10 -21.16
CA PHE A 16 10.49 1.02 -21.77
C PHE A 16 12.01 0.79 -21.69
N SER A 17 12.77 1.61 -22.41
CA SER A 17 14.24 1.55 -22.35
C SER A 17 14.79 1.83 -20.95
N ASP A 18 14.07 2.60 -20.12
CA ASP A 18 14.48 3.05 -18.80
C ASP A 18 13.60 2.51 -17.67
N GLY A 19 12.65 1.61 -17.93
CA GLY A 19 11.67 1.25 -16.90
C GLY A 19 10.54 0.32 -17.35
N HIS A 20 9.54 0.22 -16.49
CA HIS A 20 8.29 -0.50 -16.74
C HIS A 20 7.09 0.30 -16.26
N ARG A 21 5.96 0.12 -16.94
CA ARG A 21 4.64 0.57 -16.49
C ARG A 21 3.75 -0.65 -16.27
N VAL A 22 3.15 -0.73 -15.09
CA VAL A 22 2.16 -1.75 -14.77
C VAL A 22 0.83 -1.04 -14.53
N GLN A 23 -0.20 -1.43 -15.30
CA GLN A 23 -1.55 -0.94 -15.16
C GLN A 23 -2.46 -2.06 -14.66
N TYR A 24 -3.28 -1.74 -13.68
CA TYR A 24 -4.38 -2.55 -13.20
C TYR A 24 -5.69 -1.81 -13.42
N ASP A 25 -6.65 -2.48 -14.05
CA ASP A 25 -8.05 -2.06 -14.05
C ASP A 25 -8.82 -3.09 -13.21
N VAL A 26 -9.38 -2.63 -12.09
CA VAL A 26 -10.06 -3.45 -11.09
C VAL A 26 -11.51 -3.00 -11.01
N MET A 27 -12.44 -3.92 -11.20
CA MET A 27 -13.87 -3.67 -10.99
C MET A 27 -14.32 -4.29 -9.67
N VAL A 28 -14.87 -3.46 -8.78
CA VAL A 28 -15.33 -3.86 -7.46
C VAL A 28 -16.84 -3.70 -7.36
N ASP A 29 -17.54 -4.78 -7.06
CA ASP A 29 -18.98 -4.73 -6.73
C ASP A 29 -19.16 -4.04 -5.38
N ASN A 30 -20.06 -3.08 -5.32
CA ASN A 30 -20.28 -2.28 -4.14
C ASN A 30 -20.83 -3.04 -2.92
N SER A 31 -21.56 -4.14 -3.13
CA SER A 31 -22.00 -5.01 -2.04
C SER A 31 -20.82 -5.52 -1.19
N THR A 32 -19.64 -5.65 -1.82
CA THR A 32 -18.36 -5.94 -1.18
C THR A 32 -17.90 -4.82 -0.24
N VAL A 33 -18.03 -3.58 -0.68
CA VAL A 33 -17.50 -2.41 0.03
C VAL A 33 -18.42 -1.97 1.18
N VAL A 34 -19.74 -2.09 1.00
CA VAL A 34 -20.75 -1.72 2.00
C VAL A 34 -20.94 -2.81 3.06
N GLY A 35 -20.77 -4.09 2.67
CA GLY A 35 -20.95 -5.23 3.56
C GLY A 35 -19.85 -5.36 4.62
N GLU A 36 -18.65 -4.83 4.33
CA GLU A 36 -17.48 -4.95 5.18
C GLU A 36 -17.11 -3.60 5.82
N SER A 37 -16.51 -3.63 7.01
CA SER A 37 -16.03 -2.42 7.69
C SER A 37 -14.97 -1.65 6.88
N TYR A 38 -14.33 -2.32 5.92
CA TYR A 38 -13.41 -1.76 4.93
C TYR A 38 -13.19 -2.78 3.80
N TYR A 39 -12.84 -2.29 2.60
CA TYR A 39 -12.32 -3.09 1.49
C TYR A 39 -10.83 -2.78 1.29
N ALA A 40 -9.98 -3.80 1.17
CA ALA A 40 -8.56 -3.63 0.94
C ALA A 40 -8.14 -4.28 -0.37
N LEU A 41 -7.82 -3.46 -1.36
CA LEU A 41 -7.20 -3.88 -2.62
C LEU A 41 -5.71 -4.11 -2.37
N ASN A 42 -5.24 -5.33 -2.59
CA ASN A 42 -3.83 -5.71 -2.48
C ASN A 42 -3.40 -6.32 -3.81
N LEU A 43 -2.44 -5.69 -4.48
CA LEU A 43 -1.93 -6.11 -5.78
C LEU A 43 -0.44 -6.42 -5.65
N ASP A 44 -0.09 -7.68 -5.81
CA ASP A 44 1.28 -8.16 -5.83
C ASP A 44 1.76 -8.31 -7.27
N PHE A 45 2.94 -7.77 -7.60
CA PHE A 45 3.50 -7.90 -8.94
C PHE A 45 5.02 -7.90 -8.97
N CYS A 46 5.56 -8.42 -10.06
CA CYS A 46 6.97 -8.37 -10.41
C CYS A 46 7.11 -7.62 -11.74
N THR A 47 8.14 -6.80 -11.91
CA THR A 47 8.49 -6.23 -13.20
C THR A 47 9.22 -7.27 -14.04
N ASN A 48 8.84 -7.43 -15.31
CA ASN A 48 9.52 -8.31 -16.27
C ASN A 48 10.82 -7.68 -16.79
N CYS A 49 11.64 -7.12 -15.90
CA CYS A 49 12.94 -6.58 -16.24
C CYS A 49 13.93 -7.72 -16.47
N GLU A 50 14.64 -7.72 -17.60
CA GLU A 50 15.65 -8.75 -17.88
C GLU A 50 16.86 -8.67 -16.94
N LYS A 51 17.28 -7.44 -16.57
CA LYS A 51 18.44 -7.22 -15.70
C LYS A 51 18.13 -7.37 -14.21
N TYR A 52 17.11 -6.66 -13.73
CA TYR A 52 16.79 -6.53 -12.32
C TYR A 52 15.26 -6.61 -12.12
N PRO A 53 14.67 -7.82 -12.07
CA PRO A 53 13.26 -7.98 -11.76
C PRO A 53 13.00 -7.47 -10.33
N THR A 54 12.02 -6.57 -10.18
CA THR A 54 11.66 -5.97 -8.88
C THR A 54 10.28 -6.41 -8.46
N MET A 55 10.08 -6.68 -7.17
CA MET A 55 8.83 -7.17 -6.60
C MET A 55 8.15 -6.08 -5.80
N TRP A 56 6.86 -5.92 -6.02
CA TRP A 56 6.07 -4.84 -5.48
C TRP A 56 4.80 -5.36 -4.82
N ASN A 57 4.32 -4.58 -3.85
CA ASN A 57 3.00 -4.72 -3.25
C ASN A 57 2.33 -3.35 -3.26
N PHE A 58 1.29 -3.19 -4.07
CA PHE A 58 0.39 -2.05 -3.98
C PHE A 58 -0.75 -2.39 -3.03
N ARG A 59 -1.14 -1.42 -2.20
CA ARG A 59 -2.25 -1.54 -1.27
C ARG A 59 -3.08 -0.27 -1.24
N MET A 60 -4.39 -0.42 -1.32
CA MET A 60 -5.38 0.65 -1.21
C MET A 60 -6.52 0.20 -0.29
N VAL A 61 -7.00 1.10 0.58
CA VAL A 61 -8.09 0.76 1.52
C VAL A 61 -9.27 1.71 1.37
N LEU A 62 -10.39 1.18 0.90
CA LEU A 62 -11.68 1.86 0.88
C LEU A 62 -12.39 1.60 2.21
N ARG A 63 -12.96 2.65 2.82
CA ARG A 63 -13.70 2.53 4.09
C ARG A 63 -15.04 3.23 3.97
N PRO A 64 -16.13 2.67 4.53
CA PRO A 64 -17.36 3.41 4.69
C PRO A 64 -17.10 4.69 5.51
N VAL A 65 -17.51 5.84 4.99
CA VAL A 65 -17.36 7.15 5.66
C VAL A 65 -18.72 7.67 6.09
N LYS A 66 -18.77 8.28 7.29
CA LYS A 66 -19.99 8.88 7.82
C LYS A 66 -20.37 10.14 7.04
N ALA A 67 -21.63 10.54 7.15
CA ALA A 67 -22.23 11.53 6.24
C ALA A 67 -21.71 12.98 6.33
N SER A 68 -20.65 13.24 7.09
CA SER A 68 -20.11 14.58 7.35
C SER A 68 -18.59 14.67 7.25
N GLU A 69 -17.92 13.61 6.81
CA GLU A 69 -16.45 13.53 6.82
C GLU A 69 -15.89 13.57 5.39
N MET A 70 -14.79 14.31 5.21
CA MET A 70 -13.98 14.19 4.00
C MET A 70 -13.38 12.79 3.93
N VAL A 71 -13.44 12.21 2.75
CA VAL A 71 -12.96 10.85 2.53
C VAL A 71 -11.48 10.90 2.19
N ASN A 72 -10.69 10.13 2.94
CA ASN A 72 -9.26 9.92 2.69
C ASN A 72 -9.03 8.45 2.41
N ILE A 73 -8.57 8.12 1.21
CA ILE A 73 -8.28 6.74 0.83
C ILE A 73 -6.76 6.55 0.91
N PRO A 74 -6.23 5.83 1.91
CA PRO A 74 -4.80 5.56 1.99
C PRO A 74 -4.38 4.62 0.87
N VAL A 75 -3.25 4.95 0.25
CA VAL A 75 -2.56 4.11 -0.74
C VAL A 75 -1.11 3.93 -0.35
N SER A 76 -0.55 2.78 -0.67
CA SER A 76 0.88 2.51 -0.48
C SER A 76 1.42 1.57 -1.55
N LEU A 77 2.67 1.79 -1.93
CA LEU A 77 3.45 0.88 -2.76
C LEU A 77 4.73 0.53 -2.00
N THR A 78 4.95 -0.77 -1.79
CA THR A 78 6.12 -1.28 -1.08
C THR A 78 6.94 -2.13 -2.02
N ARG A 79 8.25 -1.89 -2.06
CA ARG A 79 9.21 -2.75 -2.74
C ARG A 79 9.62 -3.91 -1.81
N ARG A 80 9.63 -5.14 -2.33
CA ARG A 80 9.82 -6.38 -1.54
C ARG A 80 10.92 -7.30 -2.05
N ASP A 81 11.51 -7.03 -3.21
CA ASP A 81 12.66 -7.78 -3.70
C ASP A 81 13.94 -7.41 -2.96
N SER A 82 14.90 -8.32 -2.87
CA SER A 82 16.21 -8.06 -2.25
C SER A 82 17.23 -7.41 -3.20
N VAL A 83 16.79 -6.78 -4.30
CA VAL A 83 17.71 -6.17 -5.26
C VAL A 83 18.15 -4.80 -4.72
N THR A 84 19.46 -4.54 -4.74
CA THR A 84 20.07 -3.33 -4.16
C THR A 84 20.03 -2.11 -5.08
N CYS A 85 19.53 -2.24 -6.31
CA CYS A 85 19.45 -1.09 -7.21
C CYS A 85 18.40 -0.10 -6.73
N GLU A 86 18.71 1.18 -6.71
CA GLU A 86 17.72 2.23 -6.49
C GLU A 86 16.81 2.38 -7.72
N VAL A 87 15.52 2.62 -7.49
CA VAL A 87 14.55 2.88 -8.56
C VAL A 87 13.69 4.10 -8.25
N ASN A 88 13.21 4.77 -9.28
CA ASN A 88 12.20 5.82 -9.11
C ASN A 88 10.83 5.19 -9.32
N ALA A 89 9.94 5.27 -8.33
CA ALA A 89 8.60 4.74 -8.45
C ALA A 89 7.57 5.86 -8.38
N SER A 90 6.52 5.73 -9.18
CA SER A 90 5.32 6.54 -9.04
C SER A 90 4.04 5.75 -9.21
N ILE A 91 2.97 6.26 -8.61
CA ILE A 91 1.63 5.66 -8.63
C ILE A 91 0.67 6.75 -9.11
N ASP A 92 -0.17 6.43 -10.08
CA ASP A 92 -1.38 7.17 -10.40
C ASP A 92 -2.60 6.30 -10.11
N VAL A 93 -3.56 6.84 -9.37
CA VAL A 93 -4.81 6.15 -9.02
C VAL A 93 -5.99 6.99 -9.45
N SER A 94 -6.88 6.37 -10.22
CA SER A 94 -8.16 6.97 -10.61
C SER A 94 -9.32 6.07 -10.24
N LEU A 95 -10.42 6.70 -9.81
CA LEU A 95 -11.67 6.06 -9.47
C LEU A 95 -12.72 6.50 -10.50
N SER A 96 -13.46 5.57 -11.07
CA SER A 96 -14.64 5.86 -11.89
C SER A 96 -15.84 5.02 -11.48
N SER A 97 -17.03 5.52 -11.77
CA SER A 97 -18.28 4.78 -11.65
C SER A 97 -19.08 5.00 -12.92
N ARG A 98 -19.56 3.90 -13.53
CA ARG A 98 -20.38 3.96 -14.76
C ARG A 98 -19.71 4.74 -15.90
N GLY A 99 -18.37 4.66 -15.99
CA GLY A 99 -17.57 5.37 -16.98
C GLY A 99 -17.29 6.85 -16.68
N GLU A 100 -17.86 7.42 -15.62
CA GLU A 100 -17.55 8.78 -15.18
C GLU A 100 -16.35 8.76 -14.25
N ILE A 101 -15.29 9.51 -14.62
CA ILE A 101 -14.13 9.70 -13.74
C ILE A 101 -14.56 10.57 -12.57
N LEU A 102 -14.44 10.02 -11.37
CA LEU A 102 -14.82 10.69 -10.14
C LEU A 102 -13.72 11.69 -9.80
N SER A 103 -13.94 12.92 -10.27
CA SER A 103 -12.90 13.91 -10.49
C SER A 103 -12.55 14.71 -9.24
N GLY A 104 -11.24 14.96 -9.08
CA GLY A 104 -10.64 15.81 -8.03
C GLY A 104 -9.11 15.98 -8.13
N ILE A 105 -8.52 15.74 -9.32
CA ILE A 105 -7.09 15.62 -9.68
C ILE A 105 -6.56 14.17 -9.54
N PRO A 106 -6.00 13.56 -10.61
CA PRO A 106 -5.30 12.28 -10.52
C PRO A 106 -4.25 12.35 -9.41
N ARG A 107 -4.24 11.33 -8.55
CA ARG A 107 -3.40 11.35 -7.35
C ARG A 107 -2.10 10.64 -7.68
N TYR A 108 -1.18 11.46 -8.17
CA TYR A 108 0.17 11.07 -8.50
C TYR A 108 1.06 11.12 -7.26
N PHE A 109 1.66 9.99 -6.91
CA PHE A 109 2.61 9.86 -5.81
C PHE A 109 3.96 9.46 -6.38
N VAL A 110 5.06 10.06 -5.91
CA VAL A 110 6.41 9.77 -6.40
C VAL A 110 7.35 9.57 -5.23
N LYS A 111 8.23 8.58 -5.33
CA LYS A 111 9.41 8.46 -4.49
C LYS A 111 10.61 8.12 -5.38
N HIS A 112 11.65 8.93 -5.25
CA HIS A 112 12.94 8.70 -5.90
C HIS A 112 13.83 7.83 -5.02
N GLY A 113 14.74 7.08 -5.62
CA GLY A 113 15.76 6.30 -4.90
C GLY A 113 15.16 5.23 -3.98
N MET A 114 14.09 4.55 -4.41
CA MET A 114 13.48 3.48 -3.62
C MET A 114 14.37 2.24 -3.59
N GLU A 115 14.75 1.82 -2.39
CA GLU A 115 15.51 0.58 -2.14
C GLU A 115 14.59 -0.58 -1.70
N PHE A 116 15.18 -1.75 -1.43
CA PHE A 116 14.45 -2.85 -0.81
C PHE A 116 13.80 -2.43 0.52
N GLY A 117 12.54 -2.79 0.71
CA GLY A 117 11.78 -2.49 1.93
C GLY A 117 11.21 -1.08 1.99
N ASP A 118 11.61 -0.21 1.05
CA ASP A 118 11.06 1.13 0.97
C ASP A 118 9.57 1.12 0.63
N GLN A 119 8.90 2.15 1.14
CA GLN A 119 7.49 2.38 0.91
C GLN A 119 7.23 3.81 0.42
N LEU A 120 6.44 3.91 -0.64
CA LEU A 120 5.75 5.12 -1.07
C LEU A 120 4.35 5.11 -0.46
N ARG A 121 3.98 6.17 0.27
CA ARG A 121 2.66 6.32 0.91
C ARG A 121 1.96 7.58 0.42
N GLY A 122 0.65 7.50 0.30
CA GLY A 122 -0.18 8.59 -0.17
C GLY A 122 -1.61 8.49 0.33
N TYR A 123 -2.39 9.55 0.06
CA TYR A 123 -3.83 9.54 0.29
C TYR A 123 -4.53 10.23 -0.88
N ILE A 124 -5.65 9.65 -1.31
CA ILE A 124 -6.60 10.31 -2.21
C ILE A 124 -7.50 11.17 -1.33
N TYR A 125 -7.29 12.49 -1.38
CA TYR A 125 -8.02 13.47 -0.58
C TYR A 125 -9.20 14.06 -1.34
N GLY A 126 -10.18 14.58 -0.59
CA GLY A 126 -11.08 15.63 -1.07
C GLY A 126 -12.21 15.16 -1.96
N LEU A 127 -12.60 13.88 -1.89
CA LEU A 127 -13.85 13.43 -2.51
C LEU A 127 -15.02 14.00 -1.70
N PRO A 128 -15.87 14.88 -2.29
CA PRO A 128 -17.11 15.30 -1.65
C PRO A 128 -17.92 14.07 -1.27
N GLN A 129 -18.39 14.05 -0.03
CA GLN A 129 -19.11 12.90 0.52
C GLN A 129 -20.32 12.45 -0.32
N PRO A 130 -21.09 13.32 -1.00
CA PRO A 130 -22.12 12.89 -1.96
C PRO A 130 -21.55 12.11 -3.17
N LEU A 131 -20.37 12.49 -3.66
CA LEU A 131 -19.70 11.76 -4.74
C LEU A 131 -19.16 10.44 -4.23
N TYR A 132 -18.51 10.41 -3.06
CA TYR A 132 -18.03 9.15 -2.48
C TYR A 132 -19.16 8.19 -2.10
N GLN A 133 -20.30 8.70 -1.65
CA GLN A 133 -21.47 7.88 -1.43
C GLN A 133 -22.00 7.29 -2.74
N ARG A 134 -22.01 8.03 -3.85
CA ARG A 134 -22.34 7.43 -5.16
C ARG A 134 -21.40 6.28 -5.49
N ILE A 135 -20.10 6.40 -5.20
CA ILE A 135 -19.14 5.29 -5.36
C ILE A 135 -19.54 4.08 -4.51
N LEU A 136 -19.86 4.31 -3.24
CA LEU A 136 -20.28 3.26 -2.30
C LEU A 136 -21.76 2.85 -2.44
N PHE A 137 -22.51 3.37 -3.40
CA PHE A 137 -23.92 3.02 -3.58
C PHE A 137 -24.28 2.69 -5.03
N ASP A 138 -23.42 3.00 -5.99
CA ASP A 138 -23.49 2.48 -7.35
C ASP A 138 -23.16 0.99 -7.37
N ASP A 139 -23.58 0.29 -8.41
CA ASP A 139 -23.46 -1.18 -8.45
C ASP A 139 -22.00 -1.65 -8.62
N MET A 140 -21.15 -0.85 -9.29
CA MET A 140 -19.76 -1.17 -9.58
C MET A 140 -18.86 0.07 -9.51
N VAL A 141 -17.67 -0.11 -8.93
CA VAL A 141 -16.60 0.89 -8.87
C VAL A 141 -15.43 0.40 -9.71
N ASP A 142 -14.99 1.22 -10.65
CA ASP A 142 -13.80 0.99 -11.45
C ASP A 142 -12.61 1.68 -10.79
N ILE A 143 -11.57 0.92 -10.46
CA ILE A 143 -10.32 1.41 -9.88
C ILE A 143 -9.22 1.15 -10.91
N ARG A 144 -8.61 2.21 -11.41
CA ARG A 144 -7.41 2.10 -12.25
C ARG A 144 -6.20 2.52 -11.44
N VAL A 145 -5.20 1.65 -11.42
CA VAL A 145 -3.90 1.88 -10.77
C VAL A 145 -2.82 1.77 -11.84
N ILE A 146 -2.04 2.82 -12.03
CA ILE A 146 -0.87 2.83 -12.90
C ILE A 146 0.36 2.98 -12.01
N VAL A 147 1.31 2.08 -12.13
CA VAL A 147 2.59 2.13 -11.44
C VAL A 147 3.70 2.26 -12.48
N ASP A 148 4.49 3.32 -12.39
CA ASP A 148 5.68 3.53 -13.21
C ASP A 148 6.93 3.26 -12.36
N ILE A 149 7.76 2.32 -12.80
CA ILE A 149 9.07 2.02 -12.21
C ILE A 149 10.14 2.43 -13.21
N ARG A 150 10.93 3.44 -12.88
CA ARG A 150 12.01 3.97 -13.72
C ARG A 150 13.38 3.64 -13.12
N GLU A 151 14.38 3.67 -13.98
CA GLU A 151 15.80 3.45 -13.68
C GLU A 151 16.17 2.01 -13.29
N CYS A 152 15.25 1.05 -13.39
CA CYS A 152 15.53 -0.36 -13.12
C CYS A 152 16.49 -1.01 -14.13
N HIS A 153 16.88 -0.32 -15.21
CA HIS A 153 17.84 -0.79 -16.21
C HIS A 153 19.24 -0.19 -16.06
N LYS A 154 19.41 0.81 -15.17
CA LYS A 154 20.70 1.44 -14.97
C LYS A 154 21.69 0.37 -14.47
N PRO A 155 22.88 0.26 -15.06
CA PRO A 155 23.90 -0.62 -14.52
C PRO A 155 24.15 -0.18 -13.08
N HIS A 156 24.06 -1.14 -12.16
CA HIS A 156 24.46 -0.88 -10.79
C HIS A 156 25.92 -0.44 -10.86
N VAL A 157 26.19 0.82 -10.50
CA VAL A 157 27.55 1.20 -10.16
C VAL A 157 27.78 0.45 -8.86
N GLU A 158 28.25 -0.79 -8.95
CA GLU A 158 28.90 -1.43 -7.83
C GLU A 158 29.89 -0.40 -7.36
N SER A 159 29.61 0.19 -6.19
CA SER A 159 30.57 1.07 -5.55
C SER A 159 31.74 0.15 -5.27
N SER A 160 32.65 0.08 -6.22
CA SER A 160 33.99 -0.45 -6.08
C SER A 160 34.70 0.56 -5.19
N THR A 161 34.19 0.72 -3.95
CA THR A 161 34.98 1.23 -2.86
C THR A 161 36.14 0.26 -2.82
N PRO A 162 37.36 0.69 -3.20
CA PRO A 162 38.50 -0.19 -3.12
C PRO A 162 38.53 -0.77 -1.71
N PRO A 163 38.80 -2.07 -1.55
CA PRO A 163 38.83 -2.71 -0.25
C PRO A 163 39.61 -1.81 0.68
N ALA A 164 38.98 -1.41 1.80
CA ALA A 164 39.61 -0.53 2.76
C ALA A 164 41.01 -1.06 3.02
N PRO A 165 42.06 -0.20 2.98
CA PRO A 165 43.41 -0.66 3.25
C PRO A 165 43.38 -1.43 4.57
N PRO A 166 44.10 -2.57 4.65
CA PRO A 166 44.08 -3.41 5.83
C PRO A 166 44.33 -2.52 7.06
N PRO A 167 43.54 -2.67 8.14
CA PRO A 167 43.68 -1.83 9.30
C PRO A 167 45.14 -1.87 9.77
N SER A 168 45.76 -0.70 9.93
CA SER A 168 47.09 -0.61 10.52
C SER A 168 47.10 -1.38 11.84
N PRO A 169 48.13 -2.18 12.13
CA PRO A 169 48.20 -2.98 13.35
C PRO A 169 47.98 -2.07 14.56
N MET A 170 46.89 -2.30 15.29
CA MET A 170 46.60 -1.55 16.51
C MET A 170 47.71 -1.81 17.53
N PRO A 171 48.23 -0.77 18.22
CA PRO A 171 49.05 -0.98 19.40
C PRO A 171 48.23 -1.74 20.45
N SER A 172 48.79 -2.84 20.92
CA SER A 172 48.21 -3.72 21.93
C SER A 172 47.99 -2.93 23.23
N THR A 173 46.75 -2.52 23.49
CA THR A 173 46.38 -1.91 24.77
C THR A 173 46.01 -3.01 25.76
N THR A 174 46.86 -3.17 26.78
CA THR A 174 46.62 -4.05 27.92
C THR A 174 45.29 -3.67 28.61
N PRO A 175 44.39 -4.63 28.86
CA PRO A 175 43.11 -4.34 29.49
C PRO A 175 43.28 -3.93 30.96
N THR A 176 42.73 -2.78 31.32
CA THR A 176 42.51 -2.38 32.72
C THR A 176 41.23 -3.07 33.22
N PRO A 177 41.22 -3.70 34.41
CA PRO A 177 40.03 -4.32 34.97
C PRO A 177 38.98 -3.25 35.28
N SER A 178 37.83 -3.34 34.59
CA SER A 178 36.68 -2.45 34.80
C SER A 178 35.70 -3.09 35.78
N ALA A 179 35.34 -2.32 36.81
CA ALA A 179 34.44 -2.74 37.88
C ALA A 179 32.99 -2.85 37.41
N SER A 180 32.31 -3.91 37.84
CA SER A 180 30.89 -4.18 37.60
C SER A 180 29.97 -3.09 38.16
N PRO A 181 29.06 -2.52 37.34
CA PRO A 181 27.93 -1.76 37.85
C PRO A 181 26.68 -2.63 38.08
N THR A 182 26.07 -2.34 39.22
CA THR A 182 24.87 -2.88 39.87
C THR A 182 23.59 -2.81 39.00
N PRO A 183 22.67 -3.79 39.12
CA PRO A 183 21.39 -3.77 38.39
C PRO A 183 20.37 -2.80 39.02
N PRO A 184 19.69 -1.94 38.24
CA PRO A 184 18.52 -1.20 38.72
C PRO A 184 17.23 -2.03 38.67
N ALA A 185 16.36 -1.69 39.62
CA ALA A 185 15.20 -2.43 40.07
C ALA A 185 14.05 -2.57 39.05
N SER A 186 13.38 -3.72 39.15
CA SER A 186 12.12 -4.07 38.50
C SER A 186 10.98 -3.16 38.99
N SER A 187 10.29 -2.47 38.08
CA SER A 187 9.03 -1.79 38.35
C SER A 187 7.90 -2.40 37.52
N THR A 188 7.05 -3.11 38.24
CA THR A 188 5.79 -3.74 37.81
C THR A 188 4.71 -2.67 37.57
N PRO A 189 3.99 -2.68 36.44
CA PRO A 189 2.71 -1.98 36.33
C PRO A 189 1.52 -2.91 36.66
N PRO A 190 0.47 -2.40 37.35
CA PRO A 190 -0.67 -3.20 37.77
C PRO A 190 -1.72 -3.45 36.67
N ALA A 191 -2.27 -4.66 36.79
CA ALA A 191 -3.54 -5.21 36.36
C ALA A 191 -4.64 -4.31 35.74
N SER A 192 -5.09 -4.78 34.58
CA SER A 192 -6.49 -5.09 34.21
C SER A 192 -7.61 -4.09 34.52
N GLY A 193 -8.17 -3.51 33.45
CA GLY A 193 -9.50 -2.91 33.44
C GLY A 193 -10.31 -3.39 32.24
N ARG A 194 -10.90 -4.58 32.33
CA ARG A 194 -11.97 -5.07 31.44
C ARG A 194 -13.19 -4.16 31.57
N LYS A 195 -13.74 -3.65 30.46
CA LYS A 195 -15.20 -3.44 30.31
C LYS A 195 -15.64 -3.76 28.89
N ASN A 196 -16.29 -4.93 28.77
CA ASN A 196 -17.14 -5.35 27.67
C ASN A 196 -18.48 -4.61 27.76
N THR A 197 -18.88 -3.92 26.70
CA THR A 197 -20.26 -3.53 26.38
C THR A 197 -20.20 -2.91 24.98
N LEU A 198 -21.06 -3.16 23.99
CA LEU A 198 -22.44 -3.63 23.96
C LEU A 198 -22.71 -4.13 22.53
N ALA A 199 -23.21 -5.36 22.38
CA ALA A 199 -23.87 -5.79 21.15
C ALA A 199 -25.33 -5.27 21.17
N ARG A 200 -25.84 -4.70 20.05
CA ARG A 200 -27.26 -4.82 19.69
C ARG A 200 -27.61 -4.33 18.27
N LYS A 201 -28.07 -5.32 17.49
CA LYS A 201 -29.22 -5.31 16.57
C LYS A 201 -29.30 -4.19 15.51
N ILE A 202 -28.88 -4.55 14.29
CA ILE A 202 -29.44 -3.97 13.06
C ILE A 202 -30.54 -4.93 12.56
N LYS A 203 -31.78 -4.45 12.57
CA LYS A 203 -32.95 -5.13 11.99
C LYS A 203 -32.85 -5.06 10.47
N LYS A 204 -32.86 -6.23 9.82
CA LYS A 204 -33.15 -6.37 8.38
C LYS A 204 -34.60 -5.95 8.10
N PHE A 205 -34.78 -5.01 7.18
CA PHE A 205 -36.02 -4.84 6.42
C PHE A 205 -35.66 -4.74 4.94
N PHE A 206 -35.93 -5.81 4.18
CA PHE A 206 -36.10 -5.69 2.74
C PHE A 206 -37.45 -6.33 2.39
N ARG A 207 -38.40 -5.48 2.01
CA ARG A 207 -39.63 -5.85 1.34
C ARG A 207 -39.27 -6.19 -0.10
N ILE A 208 -39.44 -7.44 -0.49
CA ILE A 208 -39.45 -7.85 -1.90
C ILE A 208 -40.83 -7.48 -2.46
N GLY A 209 -40.88 -6.45 -3.28
CA GLY A 209 -42.02 -6.15 -4.13
C GLY A 209 -41.91 -6.98 -5.42
N LYS A 210 -42.77 -8.00 -5.56
CA LYS A 210 -43.02 -8.66 -6.85
C LYS A 210 -43.76 -7.68 -7.77
N ARG A 211 -43.20 -7.37 -8.95
CA ARG A 211 -43.99 -6.85 -10.07
C ARG A 211 -44.48 -8.02 -10.92
N LYS A 212 -45.76 -7.93 -11.29
CA LYS A 212 -46.41 -8.72 -12.33
C LYS A 212 -45.99 -8.21 -13.70
#